data_AF-A0A5S4TQM3-F1
#
_entry.id   AF-A0A5S4TQM3-F1
#
_cell.length_a   1.000
_cell.length_b   1.000
_cell.length_c   1.000
_cell.angle_alpha   90.00
_cell.angle_beta   90.00
_cell.angle_gamma   90.00
#
_symmetry.space_group_name_H-M   'P 1'
#
loop_
_entity.id
_entity.type
_entity.pdbx_description
1 polymer ?
#
loop_
_entity_poly.entity_id
_entity_poly.type
_entity_poly.pdbx_seq_one_letter_code
_entity_poly.pdbx_strand_id
1 'polypeptide(L)'
;LNHNAAISINHQGLDILLMGKGIAFKKKVGDSIDVNAIETSFVLKNSENMNRFTELFITVPPEVVACSERIINLGKIKLGKTLDEILYINLTDHIHSAIERHEQGMLIQNPLRWEIQRYYPDEYAIGVKALELIGRDLGISLALDEAAFIATHFVNASLDNPFNEPQKITEIVSSIEQKVKTTFKTELDEDLIDYYR
;
A
#
# COMPACT_ATOMS: atom_id res chain seq x y z
N LEU A 1 -20.13 1.08 -8.43
CA LEU A 1 -19.76 0.96 -7.01
C LEU A 1 -20.07 2.27 -6.32
N ASN A 2 -19.38 3.34 -6.68
CA ASN A 2 -19.73 4.72 -6.35
C ASN A 2 -19.59 5.60 -7.60
N HIS A 3 -19.52 6.93 -7.48
CA HIS A 3 -19.36 7.81 -8.64
C HIS A 3 -17.99 7.71 -9.34
N ASN A 4 -16.96 7.22 -8.65
CA ASN A 4 -15.58 7.18 -9.12
C ASN A 4 -15.08 5.76 -9.45
N ALA A 5 -15.93 4.74 -9.26
CA ALA A 5 -15.58 3.35 -9.53
C ALA A 5 -16.77 2.52 -10.03
N ALA A 6 -16.52 1.70 -11.06
CA ALA A 6 -17.48 0.78 -11.65
C ALA A 6 -16.84 -0.58 -11.95
N ILE A 7 -17.65 -1.65 -11.92
CA ILE A 7 -17.26 -2.95 -12.46
C ILE A 7 -17.87 -3.05 -13.86
N SER A 8 -17.07 -3.50 -14.81
CA SER A 8 -17.47 -3.75 -16.21
C SER A 8 -16.91 -5.09 -16.67
N ILE A 9 -17.35 -5.56 -17.84
CA ILE A 9 -16.78 -6.73 -18.49
C ILE A 9 -15.94 -6.25 -19.68
N ASN A 10 -14.71 -6.74 -19.82
CA ASN A 10 -13.85 -6.42 -20.94
C ASN A 10 -14.16 -7.27 -22.20
N HIS A 11 -13.47 -7.02 -23.31
CA HIS A 11 -13.67 -7.76 -24.57
C HIS A 11 -13.39 -9.27 -24.48
N GLN A 12 -12.67 -9.72 -23.45
CA GLN A 12 -12.35 -11.13 -23.19
C GLN A 12 -13.37 -11.80 -22.26
N GLY A 13 -14.41 -11.10 -21.83
CA GLY A 13 -15.40 -11.61 -20.88
C GLY A 13 -14.93 -11.63 -19.43
N LEU A 14 -13.83 -10.91 -19.11
CA LEU A 14 -13.31 -10.81 -17.75
C LEU A 14 -13.88 -9.59 -17.04
N ASP A 15 -14.16 -9.75 -15.75
CA ASP A 15 -14.55 -8.65 -14.88
C ASP A 15 -13.36 -7.70 -14.69
N ILE A 16 -13.63 -6.42 -14.90
CA ILE A 16 -12.67 -5.33 -14.73
C ILE A 16 -13.22 -4.27 -13.78
N LEU A 17 -12.39 -3.85 -12.83
CA LEU A 17 -12.63 -2.66 -12.05
C LEU A 17 -12.12 -1.46 -12.84
N LEU A 18 -12.98 -0.47 -13.04
CA LEU A 18 -12.68 0.81 -13.69
C LEU A 18 -12.77 1.92 -12.67
N MET A 19 -11.74 2.75 -12.61
CA MET A 19 -11.66 3.89 -11.72
C MET A 19 -11.29 5.16 -12.48
N GLY A 20 -11.88 6.27 -12.05
CA GLY A 20 -11.60 7.59 -12.58
C GLY A 20 -12.58 8.60 -12.01
N LYS A 21 -12.18 9.86 -11.98
CA LYS A 21 -13.00 10.93 -11.41
C LYS A 21 -14.35 11.02 -12.13
N GLY A 22 -15.43 10.70 -11.43
CA GLY A 22 -16.79 10.75 -11.95
C GLY A 22 -17.12 9.71 -13.03
N ILE A 23 -16.29 8.66 -13.18
CA ILE A 23 -16.43 7.65 -14.24
C ILE A 23 -17.81 6.98 -14.29
N ALA A 24 -18.45 6.84 -13.14
CA ALA A 24 -19.76 6.22 -12.96
C ALA A 24 -20.84 7.23 -12.56
N PHE A 25 -20.55 8.53 -12.62
CA PHE A 25 -21.51 9.57 -12.27
C PHE A 25 -22.73 9.52 -13.21
N LYS A 26 -23.91 9.34 -12.63
CA LYS A 26 -25.20 9.16 -13.34
C LYS A 26 -25.27 7.95 -14.29
N LYS A 27 -24.38 6.96 -14.14
CA LYS A 27 -24.42 5.71 -14.92
C LYS A 27 -25.26 4.64 -14.22
N LYS A 28 -25.83 3.73 -15.00
CA LYS A 28 -26.55 2.53 -14.54
C LYS A 28 -25.96 1.27 -15.14
N VAL A 29 -26.30 0.12 -14.59
CA VAL A 29 -25.92 -1.18 -15.14
C VAL A 29 -26.39 -1.29 -16.58
N GLY A 30 -25.48 -1.62 -17.49
CA GLY A 30 -25.73 -1.70 -18.94
C GLY A 30 -25.31 -0.44 -19.71
N ASP A 31 -25.02 0.68 -19.05
CA ASP A 31 -24.48 1.87 -19.71
C ASP A 31 -23.01 1.67 -20.12
N SER A 32 -22.61 2.28 -21.24
CA SER A 32 -21.21 2.33 -21.65
C SER A 32 -20.41 3.35 -20.81
N ILE A 33 -19.14 3.02 -20.55
CA ILE A 33 -18.17 3.90 -19.90
C ILE A 33 -17.30 4.56 -20.96
N ASP A 34 -17.00 5.85 -20.78
CA ASP A 34 -16.04 6.55 -21.62
C ASP A 34 -14.62 6.07 -21.26
N VAL A 35 -13.94 5.48 -22.23
CA VAL A 35 -12.59 4.94 -22.07
C VAL A 35 -11.58 6.02 -21.69
N ASN A 36 -11.81 7.26 -22.13
CA ASN A 36 -10.91 8.39 -21.82
C ASN A 36 -11.04 8.88 -20.37
N ALA A 37 -12.11 8.50 -19.68
CA ALA A 37 -12.33 8.82 -18.27
C ALA A 37 -11.73 7.77 -17.32
N ILE A 38 -11.15 6.69 -17.86
CA ILE A 38 -10.47 5.66 -17.07
C ILE A 38 -9.09 6.18 -16.67
N GLU A 39 -8.88 6.41 -15.38
CA GLU A 39 -7.58 6.75 -14.80
C GLU A 39 -6.81 5.47 -14.46
N THR A 40 -7.51 4.48 -13.89
CA THR A 40 -6.93 3.19 -13.49
C THR A 40 -7.92 2.06 -13.78
N SER A 41 -7.41 0.90 -14.20
CA SER A 41 -8.21 -0.31 -14.34
C SER A 41 -7.49 -1.56 -13.83
N PHE A 42 -8.23 -2.49 -13.23
CA PHE A 42 -7.71 -3.78 -12.77
C PHE A 42 -8.55 -4.93 -13.34
N VAL A 43 -7.90 -6.02 -13.75
CA VAL A 43 -8.59 -7.26 -14.09
C VAL A 43 -8.82 -8.04 -12.80
N LEU A 44 -10.08 -8.29 -12.46
CA LEU A 44 -10.46 -9.01 -11.25
C LEU A 44 -10.24 -10.50 -11.48
N LYS A 45 -9.13 -11.02 -10.94
CA LYS A 45 -8.68 -12.40 -11.21
C LYS A 45 -9.59 -13.48 -10.62
N ASN A 46 -10.31 -13.17 -9.54
CA ASN A 46 -11.20 -14.12 -8.86
C ASN A 46 -12.37 -13.41 -8.15
N SER A 47 -13.37 -14.21 -7.73
CA SER A 47 -14.57 -13.72 -7.02
C SER A 47 -14.27 -13.14 -5.64
N GLU A 48 -13.18 -13.57 -5.00
CA GLU A 48 -12.78 -13.08 -3.67
C GLU A 48 -12.31 -11.62 -3.74
N ASN A 49 -11.42 -11.30 -4.68
CA ASN A 49 -10.93 -9.94 -4.90
C ASN A 49 -12.08 -9.01 -5.29
N MET A 50 -13.02 -9.47 -6.12
CA MET A 50 -14.21 -8.71 -6.46
C MET A 50 -15.05 -8.35 -5.22
N ASN A 51 -15.27 -9.32 -4.32
CA ASN A 51 -16.01 -9.07 -3.08
C ASN A 51 -15.28 -8.07 -2.19
N ARG A 52 -13.96 -8.23 -2.02
CA ARG A 52 -13.13 -7.32 -1.21
C ARG A 52 -13.10 -5.90 -1.76
N PHE A 53 -13.01 -5.74 -3.09
CA PHE A 53 -13.14 -4.41 -3.71
C PHE A 53 -14.53 -3.82 -3.46
N THR A 54 -15.58 -4.61 -3.65
CA THR A 54 -16.96 -4.13 -3.45
C THR A 54 -17.16 -3.65 -2.02
N GLU A 55 -16.69 -4.43 -1.03
CA GLU A 55 -16.72 -4.06 0.38
C GLU A 55 -15.94 -2.78 0.65
N LEU A 56 -14.69 -2.70 0.18
CA LEU A 56 -13.84 -1.53 0.33
C LEU A 56 -14.50 -0.24 -0.19
N PHE A 57 -15.17 -0.29 -1.34
CA PHE A 57 -15.87 0.88 -1.90
C PHE A 57 -17.19 1.22 -1.17
N ILE A 58 -17.70 0.33 -0.31
CA ILE A 58 -18.86 0.57 0.55
C ILE A 58 -18.43 1.13 1.90
N THR A 59 -17.34 0.61 2.48
CA THR A 59 -16.92 0.90 3.86
C THR A 59 -15.96 2.08 3.93
N VAL A 60 -15.07 2.24 2.95
CA VAL A 60 -14.01 3.27 2.98
C VAL A 60 -14.51 4.58 2.37
N PRO A 61 -14.33 5.73 3.05
CA PRO A 61 -14.68 7.04 2.51
C PRO A 61 -14.02 7.31 1.14
N PRO A 62 -14.74 7.90 0.16
CA PRO A 62 -14.20 8.15 -1.17
C PRO A 62 -12.90 8.98 -1.20
N GLU A 63 -12.75 9.91 -0.25
CA GLU A 63 -11.55 10.74 -0.09
C GLU A 63 -10.33 9.92 0.32
N VAL A 64 -10.53 8.92 1.19
CA VAL A 64 -9.49 7.97 1.61
C VAL A 64 -9.09 7.08 0.44
N VAL A 65 -10.06 6.54 -0.30
CA VAL A 65 -9.78 5.74 -1.51
C VAL A 65 -8.96 6.53 -2.54
N ALA A 66 -9.34 7.79 -2.79
CA ALA A 66 -8.61 8.66 -3.71
C ALA A 66 -7.20 9.00 -3.20
N CYS A 67 -7.02 9.17 -1.88
CA CYS A 67 -5.70 9.37 -1.28
C CYS A 67 -4.81 8.13 -1.44
N SER A 68 -5.34 6.95 -1.16
CA SER A 68 -4.66 5.67 -1.34
C SER A 68 -4.23 5.45 -2.78
N GLU A 69 -5.08 5.77 -3.76
CA GLU A 69 -4.72 5.71 -5.18
C GLU A 69 -3.52 6.61 -5.52
N ARG A 70 -3.49 7.85 -5.02
CA ARG A 70 -2.35 8.76 -5.22
C ARG A 70 -1.05 8.19 -4.63
N ILE A 71 -1.13 7.59 -3.45
CA ILE A 71 0.00 6.96 -2.77
C ILE A 71 0.51 5.74 -3.56
N ILE A 72 -0.40 4.89 -4.03
CA ILE A 72 -0.07 3.72 -4.85
C ILE A 72 0.60 4.16 -6.16
N ASN A 73 0.04 5.17 -6.82
CA ASN A 73 0.60 5.69 -8.07
C ASN A 73 1.98 6.32 -7.87
N LEU A 74 2.21 7.02 -6.75
CA LEU A 74 3.55 7.47 -6.37
C LEU A 74 4.52 6.28 -6.24
N GLY A 75 4.11 5.20 -5.57
CA GLY A 75 4.91 3.99 -5.41
C GLY A 75 5.21 3.30 -6.75
N LYS A 76 4.22 3.18 -7.64
CA LYS A 76 4.40 2.61 -8.99
C LYS A 76 5.45 3.38 -9.78
N ILE A 77 5.36 4.72 -9.77
CA ILE A 77 6.29 5.58 -10.51
C ILE A 77 7.71 5.46 -9.94
N LYS A 78 7.85 5.47 -8.61
CA LYS A 78 9.17 5.43 -7.97
C LYS A 78 9.85 4.06 -8.06
N LEU A 79 9.11 2.97 -7.87
CA LEU A 79 9.66 1.61 -7.84
C LEU A 79 9.77 0.99 -9.25
N GLY A 80 9.14 1.59 -10.26
CA GLY A 80 9.18 1.08 -11.64
C GLY A 80 8.52 -0.28 -11.82
N LYS A 81 7.62 -0.68 -10.90
CA LYS A 81 6.96 -1.99 -10.90
C LYS A 81 5.47 -1.88 -11.20
N THR A 82 4.94 -2.91 -11.87
CA THR A 82 3.50 -3.14 -11.95
C THR A 82 3.02 -3.67 -10.61
N LEU A 83 2.38 -2.82 -9.82
CA LEU A 83 1.81 -3.22 -8.53
C LEU A 83 0.42 -3.85 -8.73
N ASP A 84 0.21 -5.02 -8.12
CA ASP A 84 -1.00 -5.86 -8.29
C ASP A 84 -2.25 -5.27 -7.61
N GLU A 85 -3.42 -5.75 -8.03
CA GLU A 85 -4.74 -5.38 -7.49
C GLU A 85 -4.82 -5.55 -5.96
N ILE A 86 -4.10 -6.54 -5.42
CA ILE A 86 -4.10 -6.86 -4.00
C ILE A 86 -3.43 -5.76 -3.16
N LEU A 87 -2.44 -5.05 -3.71
CA LEU A 87 -1.84 -3.90 -3.05
C LEU A 87 -2.88 -2.81 -2.85
N TYR A 88 -3.72 -2.57 -3.87
CA TYR A 88 -4.74 -1.54 -3.80
C TYR A 88 -5.70 -1.79 -2.66
N ILE A 89 -6.20 -3.02 -2.54
CA ILE A 89 -7.08 -3.42 -1.44
C ILE A 89 -6.37 -3.24 -0.11
N ASN A 90 -5.22 -3.89 0.06
CA ASN A 90 -4.57 -3.99 1.36
C ASN A 90 -4.05 -2.64 1.87
N LEU A 91 -3.49 -1.80 1.00
CA LEU A 91 -2.98 -0.49 1.41
C LEU A 91 -4.12 0.49 1.70
N THR A 92 -5.21 0.44 0.94
CA THR A 92 -6.37 1.30 1.21
C THR A 92 -7.03 0.95 2.53
N ASP A 93 -7.20 -0.34 2.83
CA ASP A 93 -7.71 -0.84 4.10
C ASP A 93 -6.78 -0.46 5.28
N HIS A 94 -5.47 -0.58 5.10
CA HIS A 94 -4.48 -0.15 6.08
C HIS A 94 -4.55 1.37 6.36
N ILE A 95 -4.63 2.21 5.33
CA ILE A 95 -4.75 3.66 5.51
C ILE A 95 -6.05 4.01 6.23
N HIS A 96 -7.16 3.39 5.85
CA HIS A 96 -8.45 3.61 6.50
C HIS A 96 -8.39 3.25 7.98
N SER A 97 -7.91 2.06 8.32
CA SER A 97 -7.76 1.63 9.72
C SER A 97 -6.72 2.43 10.49
N ALA A 98 -5.65 2.96 9.85
CA ALA A 98 -4.71 3.89 10.49
C ALA A 98 -5.37 5.20 10.89
N ILE A 99 -6.26 5.72 10.04
CA ILE A 99 -7.05 6.91 10.34
C ILE A 99 -8.02 6.65 11.50
N GLU A 100 -8.78 5.55 11.47
CA GLU A 100 -9.69 5.21 12.56
C GLU A 100 -8.96 5.07 13.91
N ARG A 101 -7.81 4.40 13.91
CA ARG A 101 -6.97 4.23 15.11
C ARG A 101 -6.48 5.60 15.62
N HIS A 102 -6.08 6.49 14.71
CA HIS A 102 -5.66 7.84 15.07
C HIS A 102 -6.80 8.66 15.70
N GLU A 103 -8.00 8.62 15.12
CA GLU A 103 -9.18 9.31 15.65
C GLU A 103 -9.61 8.79 17.03
N GLN A 104 -9.35 7.52 17.32
CA GLN A 104 -9.54 6.91 18.63
C GLN A 104 -8.42 7.24 19.65
N GLY A 105 -7.40 8.00 19.23
CA GLY A 105 -6.26 8.36 20.08
C GLY A 105 -5.29 7.19 20.35
N MET A 106 -5.32 6.15 19.51
CA MET A 106 -4.42 5.01 19.62
C MET A 106 -3.05 5.35 19.02
N LEU A 107 -2.01 5.26 19.84
CA LEU A 107 -0.62 5.36 19.42
C LEU A 107 -0.11 3.99 19.01
N ILE A 108 0.46 3.90 17.81
CA ILE A 108 0.91 2.63 17.24
C ILE A 108 2.35 2.79 16.82
N GLN A 109 3.16 1.84 17.28
CA GLN A 109 4.59 1.79 17.06
C GLN A 109 4.89 0.62 16.15
N ASN A 110 5.81 0.83 15.21
CA ASN A 110 6.34 -0.25 14.39
C ASN A 110 7.68 -0.69 14.99
N PRO A 111 7.76 -1.91 15.57
CA PRO A 111 9.00 -2.37 16.22
C PRO A 111 10.16 -2.56 15.24
N LEU A 112 9.88 -2.61 13.93
CA LEU A 112 10.86 -2.80 12.85
C LEU A 112 11.08 -1.51 12.04
N ARG A 113 10.67 -0.35 12.55
CA ARG A 113 10.73 0.91 11.79
C ARG A 113 12.14 1.19 11.27
N TRP A 114 13.16 1.02 12.11
CA TRP A 114 14.55 1.33 11.76
C TRP A 114 15.09 0.34 10.73
N GLU A 115 14.77 -0.92 10.91
CA GLU A 115 15.13 -2.02 10.04
C GLU A 115 14.47 -1.85 8.66
N ILE A 116 13.18 -1.49 8.61
CA ILE A 116 12.47 -1.23 7.36
C ILE A 116 13.06 -0.01 6.65
N GLN A 117 13.32 1.08 7.38
CA GLN A 117 13.99 2.26 6.83
C GLN A 117 15.36 1.93 6.23
N ARG A 118 16.08 1.00 6.85
CA ARG A 118 17.43 0.59 6.46
C ARG A 118 17.43 -0.35 5.26
N TYR A 119 16.64 -1.42 5.31
CA TYR A 119 16.64 -2.46 4.28
C TYR A 119 15.78 -2.11 3.07
N TYR A 120 14.77 -1.25 3.25
CA TYR A 120 13.84 -0.83 2.20
C TYR A 120 13.73 0.70 2.16
N PRO A 121 14.84 1.42 1.89
CA PRO A 121 14.88 2.88 1.98
C PRO A 121 13.95 3.56 0.96
N ASP A 122 13.78 2.98 -0.23
CA ASP A 122 12.90 3.52 -1.27
C ASP A 122 11.42 3.38 -0.88
N GLU A 123 11.01 2.20 -0.39
CA GLU A 123 9.68 1.95 0.13
C GLU A 123 9.38 2.79 1.37
N TYR A 124 10.34 2.94 2.28
CA TYR A 124 10.21 3.82 3.44
C TYR A 124 10.04 5.29 3.03
N ALA A 125 10.80 5.77 2.05
CA ALA A 125 10.65 7.12 1.52
C ALA A 125 9.26 7.34 0.87
N ILE A 126 8.68 6.31 0.25
CA ILE A 126 7.29 6.34 -0.22
C ILE A 126 6.33 6.43 0.97
N GLY A 127 6.53 5.63 2.01
CA GLY A 127 5.75 5.67 3.25
C GLY A 127 5.74 7.07 3.89
N VAL A 128 6.89 7.72 4.00
CA VAL A 128 6.99 9.10 4.53
C VAL A 128 6.20 10.08 3.66
N LYS A 129 6.32 10.00 2.33
CA LYS A 129 5.53 10.83 1.41
C LYS A 129 4.04 10.50 1.46
N ALA A 130 3.67 9.27 1.77
CA ALA A 130 2.28 8.89 1.97
C ALA A 130 1.68 9.62 3.19
N LEU A 131 2.43 9.74 4.29
CA LEU A 131 1.99 10.51 5.46
C LEU A 131 1.77 11.99 5.12
N GLU A 132 2.65 12.58 4.30
CA GLU A 132 2.48 13.95 3.82
C GLU A 132 1.22 14.12 2.95
N LEU A 133 0.94 13.15 2.07
CA LEU A 133 -0.26 13.14 1.23
C LEU A 133 -1.53 13.01 2.09
N ILE A 134 -1.53 12.12 3.09
CA ILE A 134 -2.63 11.96 4.04
C ILE A 134 -2.88 13.26 4.81
N GLY A 135 -1.81 13.90 5.32
CA GLY A 135 -1.90 15.18 6.00
C GLY A 135 -2.46 16.30 5.12
N ARG A 136 -2.02 16.37 3.86
CA ARG A 136 -2.48 17.38 2.90
C ARG A 136 -3.93 17.16 2.46
N ASP A 137 -4.28 15.93 2.12
CA ASP A 137 -5.53 15.61 1.44
C ASP A 137 -6.69 15.36 2.39
N LEU A 138 -6.39 14.86 3.60
CA LEU A 138 -7.38 14.48 4.61
C LEU A 138 -7.29 15.33 5.88
N GLY A 139 -6.24 16.14 6.05
CA GLY A 139 -6.03 16.96 7.25
C GLY A 139 -5.60 16.17 8.48
N ILE A 140 -5.12 14.94 8.30
CA ILE A 140 -4.81 14.00 9.39
C ILE A 140 -3.29 13.81 9.51
N SER A 141 -2.75 13.96 10.72
CA SER A 141 -1.32 13.78 10.98
C SER A 141 -1.05 12.46 11.69
N LEU A 142 -0.74 11.42 10.91
CA LEU A 142 -0.38 10.11 11.42
C LEU A 142 1.04 10.07 12.00
N ALA A 143 1.31 9.13 12.90
CA ALA A 143 2.63 8.90 13.46
C ALA A 143 3.62 8.42 12.40
N LEU A 144 4.90 8.76 12.56
CA LEU A 144 5.97 8.38 11.62
C LEU A 144 6.13 6.86 11.48
N ASP A 145 5.75 6.09 12.50
CA ASP A 145 5.70 4.64 12.48
C ASP A 145 4.77 4.07 11.39
N GLU A 146 3.71 4.80 11.00
CA GLU A 146 2.86 4.40 9.87
C GLU A 146 3.60 4.42 8.53
N ALA A 147 4.69 5.20 8.40
CA ALA A 147 5.51 5.14 7.19
C ALA A 147 6.13 3.74 6.99
N ALA A 148 6.52 3.06 8.08
CA ALA A 148 7.09 1.72 8.00
C ALA A 148 6.03 0.65 7.67
N PHE A 149 4.80 0.79 8.19
CA PHE A 149 3.71 -0.09 7.80
C PHE A 149 3.35 0.08 6.32
N ILE A 150 3.20 1.32 5.86
CA ILE A 150 2.95 1.63 4.44
C ILE A 150 4.06 1.09 3.55
N ALA A 151 5.33 1.29 3.94
CA ALA A 151 6.48 0.75 3.22
C ALA A 151 6.37 -0.77 3.05
N THR A 152 5.95 -1.47 4.10
CA THR A 152 5.81 -2.93 4.05
C THR A 152 4.81 -3.40 3.00
N HIS A 153 3.70 -2.66 2.80
CA HIS A 153 2.77 -2.98 1.71
C HIS A 153 3.46 -2.95 0.34
N PHE A 154 4.33 -1.97 0.10
CA PHE A 154 5.11 -1.88 -1.14
C PHE A 154 6.17 -2.98 -1.25
N VAL A 155 6.85 -3.32 -0.16
CA VAL A 155 7.82 -4.42 -0.14
C VAL A 155 7.11 -5.73 -0.49
N ASN A 156 6.00 -6.03 0.16
CA ASN A 156 5.20 -7.24 -0.08
C ASN A 156 4.71 -7.31 -1.54
N ALA A 157 4.27 -6.19 -2.10
CA ALA A 157 3.82 -6.12 -3.49
C ALA A 157 4.97 -6.20 -4.51
N SER A 158 6.20 -5.98 -4.07
CA SER A 158 7.40 -5.95 -4.91
C SER A 158 8.09 -7.31 -5.03
N LEU A 159 7.66 -8.31 -4.25
CA LEU A 159 8.21 -9.65 -4.24
C LEU A 159 7.40 -10.57 -5.15
N ASP A 160 8.07 -11.18 -6.13
CA ASP A 160 7.44 -12.11 -7.08
C ASP A 160 6.97 -13.43 -6.42
N ASN A 161 7.37 -13.67 -5.16
CA ASN A 161 7.04 -14.89 -4.43
C ASN A 161 6.17 -14.58 -3.19
N PRO A 162 4.89 -15.00 -3.17
CA PRO A 162 4.00 -14.80 -2.02
C PRO A 162 4.42 -15.55 -0.75
N PHE A 163 5.40 -16.46 -0.83
CA PHE A 163 5.98 -17.14 0.33
C PHE A 163 7.18 -16.39 0.96
N ASN A 164 7.67 -15.32 0.33
CA ASN A 164 8.63 -14.46 0.97
C ASN A 164 7.87 -13.53 1.92
N GLU A 165 8.06 -13.72 3.22
CA GLU A 165 7.60 -12.79 4.25
C GLU A 165 8.78 -11.85 4.56
N PRO A 166 8.94 -10.72 3.85
CA PRO A 166 10.09 -9.83 4.01
C PRO A 166 10.18 -9.26 5.43
N GLN A 167 9.05 -9.13 6.12
CA GLN A 167 9.00 -8.80 7.54
C GLN A 167 9.71 -9.87 8.37
N LYS A 168 9.40 -11.16 8.18
CA LYS A 168 10.07 -12.24 8.91
C LYS A 168 11.55 -12.34 8.56
N ILE A 169 11.92 -12.10 7.31
CA ILE A 169 13.33 -12.03 6.91
C ILE A 169 14.02 -10.90 7.68
N THR A 170 13.40 -9.72 7.71
CA THR A 170 13.92 -8.55 8.44
C THR A 170 14.05 -8.83 9.94
N GLU A 171 13.05 -9.49 10.55
CA GLU A 171 13.08 -9.92 11.95
C GLU A 171 14.22 -10.91 12.23
N ILE A 172 14.40 -11.92 11.37
CA ILE A 172 15.45 -12.94 11.52
C ILE A 172 16.83 -12.29 11.40
N VAL A 173 17.05 -11.47 10.37
CA VAL A 173 18.32 -10.76 10.16
C VAL A 173 18.65 -9.88 11.37
N SER A 174 17.68 -9.08 11.83
CA SER A 174 17.87 -8.20 12.98
C SER A 174 18.12 -8.97 14.28
N SER A 175 17.47 -10.13 14.45
CA SER A 175 17.69 -11.02 15.59
C SER A 175 19.09 -11.64 15.58
N ILE A 176 19.58 -12.03 14.41
CA ILE A 176 20.94 -12.57 14.24
C ILE A 176 21.97 -11.48 14.54
N GLU A 177 21.81 -10.29 13.99
CA GLU A 177 22.70 -9.15 14.22
C GLU A 177 22.78 -8.80 15.71
N GLN A 178 21.64 -8.70 16.39
CA GLN A 178 21.60 -8.45 17.83
C GLN A 178 22.34 -9.53 18.62
N LYS A 179 22.20 -10.79 18.22
CA LYS A 179 22.89 -11.91 18.88
C LYS A 179 24.40 -11.85 18.65
N VAL A 180 24.86 -11.46 17.46
CA VAL A 180 26.28 -11.25 17.15
C VAL A 180 26.85 -10.09 17.97
N LYS A 181 26.21 -8.91 17.93
CA LYS A 181 26.63 -7.72 18.70
C LYS A 181 26.75 -8.05 20.19
N THR A 182 25.76 -8.72 20.76
CA THR A 182 25.73 -9.11 22.18
C THR A 182 26.80 -10.14 22.54
N THR A 183 26.99 -11.17 21.70
CA THR A 183 27.92 -12.28 21.99
C THR A 183 29.37 -11.83 21.91
N PHE A 184 29.71 -11.04 20.90
CA PHE A 184 31.08 -10.59 20.66
C PHE A 184 31.39 -9.22 21.29
N LYS A 185 30.41 -8.58 21.94
CA LYS A 185 30.51 -7.24 22.54
C LYS A 185 31.09 -6.22 21.55
N THR A 186 30.61 -6.28 20.32
CA THR A 186 31.03 -5.41 19.22
C THR A 186 29.83 -4.65 18.70
N GLU A 187 30.09 -3.47 18.14
CA GLU A 187 29.18 -2.87 17.19
C GLU A 187 29.52 -3.36 15.79
N LEU A 188 28.51 -3.36 14.92
CA LEU A 188 28.74 -3.55 13.49
C LEU A 188 28.64 -2.16 12.86
N ASP A 189 29.64 -1.78 12.08
CA ASP A 189 29.64 -0.51 11.38
C ASP A 189 28.87 -0.66 10.07
N GLU A 190 27.67 -0.10 10.08
CA GLU A 190 26.63 -0.29 9.05
C GLU A 190 26.87 0.59 7.81
N ASP A 191 27.85 1.50 7.88
CA ASP A 191 28.28 2.36 6.78
C ASP A 191 29.44 1.74 5.95
N LEU A 192 30.06 0.65 6.44
CA LEU A 192 31.15 -0.03 5.75
C LEU A 192 30.64 -0.99 4.68
N ILE A 193 31.31 -1.00 3.53
CA ILE A 193 31.03 -1.94 2.43
C ILE A 193 31.15 -3.41 2.88
N ASP A 194 32.06 -3.69 3.80
CA ASP A 194 32.28 -5.03 4.35
C ASP A 194 31.10 -5.55 5.18
N TYR A 195 30.19 -4.66 5.62
CA TYR A 195 28.93 -5.06 6.24
C TYR A 195 27.99 -5.77 5.27
N TYR A 196 28.00 -5.35 3.99
CA TYR A 196 27.08 -5.82 2.96
C TYR A 196 27.65 -6.99 2.13
N ARG A 197 28.76 -7.60 2.58
CA ARG A 197 29.49 -8.65 1.87
C ARG A 197 29.44 -10.01 2.55
#